data_AF-A0A966F4V1-F1
#
_entry.id   AF-A0A966F4V1-F1
#
_cell.length_a   1.000
_cell.length_b   1.000
_cell.length_c   1.000
_cell.angle_alpha   90.00
_cell.angle_beta   90.00
_cell.angle_gamma   90.00
#
_symmetry.space_group_name_H-M   'P 1'
#
loop_
_entity.id
_entity.type
_entity.pdbx_description
1 polymer ?
#
loop_
_entity_poly.entity_id
_entity_poly.type
_entity_poly.pdbx_seq_one_letter_code
_entity_poly.pdbx_strand_id
1 'polypeptide(L)'
;MENFELNNGNFSLGKKYLELKSEINTETNFHGENNENNPLNQKPQLIPRPEYNPEFQVNSTTIITSTTEINHNNHHSYHNNHQINSHRLRDRISIFVDGNNMFYAQQKNGWFFDPRKVIDYFSEESGFMLINAFWYTGLKDSQDQRGFRDALISLGYTVRTKILKEYYDDSSGRFSQKANLDIEIVVDMFNTVDQYDRVVLFSGDGDFERAIELLRSKNTHITVVSTDGMIARELRNATDRYMDLNEIRNCIEKRDY
;
A
#
# COMPACT_ATOMS: atom_id res chain seq x y z
N MET A 1 -15.86 6.31 55.81
CA MET A 1 -14.48 6.71 56.16
C MET A 1 -13.58 5.93 55.21
N GLU A 2 -12.94 6.49 54.19
CA GLU A 2 -12.55 7.87 53.88
C GLU A 2 -12.78 8.18 52.40
N ASN A 3 -13.11 9.45 52.16
CA ASN A 3 -13.24 10.10 50.86
C ASN A 3 -11.84 10.44 50.30
N PHE A 4 -11.66 10.36 48.98
CA PHE A 4 -10.60 11.11 48.30
C PHE A 4 -11.23 12.15 47.37
N GLU A 5 -10.92 13.40 47.67
CA GLU A 5 -11.44 14.62 47.06
C GLU A 5 -10.92 14.82 45.62
N LEU A 6 -11.84 15.24 44.76
CA LEU A 6 -11.58 15.83 43.45
C LEU A 6 -11.00 17.23 43.64
N ASN A 7 -9.83 17.51 43.06
CA ASN A 7 -9.31 18.86 42.96
C ASN A 7 -9.49 19.41 41.54
N ASN A 8 -10.30 20.46 41.46
CA ASN A 8 -10.70 21.20 40.27
C ASN A 8 -9.57 22.13 39.81
N GLY A 9 -9.21 22.06 38.53
CA GLY A 9 -8.32 23.03 37.91
C GLY A 9 -8.27 22.86 36.39
N ASN A 10 -9.28 23.40 35.69
CA ASN A 10 -9.19 23.99 34.33
C ASN A 10 -10.59 24.15 33.70
N PHE A 11 -11.44 24.97 34.33
CA PHE A 11 -12.67 25.50 33.74
C PHE A 11 -12.43 26.97 33.35
N SER A 12 -11.76 27.23 32.22
CA SER A 12 -11.66 28.62 31.69
C SER A 12 -11.48 28.78 30.18
N LEU A 13 -11.19 27.74 29.39
CA LEU A 13 -11.05 27.90 27.93
C LEU A 13 -12.37 27.74 27.15
N GLY A 14 -13.34 26.99 27.67
CA GLY A 14 -14.61 26.73 26.96
C GLY A 14 -15.54 27.94 26.85
N LYS A 15 -15.54 28.86 27.82
CA LYS A 15 -16.40 30.06 27.78
C LYS A 15 -15.89 31.15 26.82
N LYS A 16 -14.57 31.25 26.64
CA LYS A 16 -13.97 32.28 25.77
C LYS A 16 -14.24 32.05 24.27
N TYR A 17 -14.57 30.81 23.87
CA TYR A 17 -14.87 30.47 22.48
C TYR A 17 -16.33 30.71 22.08
N LEU A 18 -17.25 30.80 23.05
CA LEU A 18 -18.68 31.05 22.80
C LEU A 18 -19.00 32.56 22.68
N GLU A 19 -18.27 33.43 23.39
CA GLU A 19 -18.41 34.90 23.27
C GLU A 19 -17.89 35.43 21.92
N LEU A 20 -16.83 34.84 21.35
CA LEU A 20 -16.30 35.25 20.04
C LEU A 20 -17.22 34.95 18.85
N LYS A 21 -18.17 34.01 18.99
CA LYS A 21 -19.14 33.71 17.91
C LYS A 21 -20.37 34.61 17.92
N SER A 22 -20.69 35.26 19.04
CA SER A 22 -21.81 36.22 19.10
C SER A 22 -21.45 37.58 18.51
N GLU A 23 -20.18 37.98 18.50
CA GLU A 23 -19.74 39.30 17.99
C GLU A 23 -19.51 39.34 16.47
N ILE A 24 -19.41 38.18 15.79
CA ILE A 24 -19.14 38.13 14.34
C ILE A 24 -20.44 38.19 13.49
N ASN A 25 -21.62 38.02 14.11
CA ASN A 25 -22.90 37.97 13.39
C ASN A 25 -23.70 39.29 13.33
N THR A 26 -23.10 40.40 13.75
CA THR A 26 -23.74 41.72 13.67
C THR A 26 -22.79 42.73 13.04
N GLU A 27 -22.60 42.64 11.72
CA GLU A 27 -22.40 43.77 10.80
C GLU A 27 -22.03 43.24 9.42
N THR A 28 -22.99 43.31 8.48
CA THR A 28 -22.79 43.82 7.11
C THR A 28 -24.11 43.65 6.35
N ASN A 29 -24.99 44.65 6.51
CA ASN A 29 -25.99 44.96 5.50
C ASN A 29 -25.28 45.68 4.35
N PHE A 30 -25.22 45.08 3.16
CA PHE A 30 -25.10 45.83 1.92
C PHE A 30 -26.21 45.41 0.97
N HIS A 31 -26.89 46.42 0.44
CA HIS A 31 -28.06 46.36 -0.41
C HIS A 31 -27.88 45.48 -1.65
N GLY A 32 -28.98 44.82 -2.02
CA GLY A 32 -29.11 44.15 -3.30
C GLY A 32 -29.26 45.14 -4.46
N GLU A 33 -28.72 44.73 -5.60
CA GLU A 33 -29.28 45.08 -6.90
C GLU A 33 -29.68 43.80 -7.62
N ASN A 34 -30.89 43.85 -8.14
CA ASN A 34 -31.56 42.78 -8.87
C ASN A 34 -30.85 42.50 -10.19
N ASN A 35 -30.58 41.23 -10.49
CA ASN A 35 -30.59 40.75 -11.86
C ASN A 35 -31.23 39.36 -11.89
N GLU A 36 -32.47 39.34 -12.38
CA GLU A 36 -33.17 38.14 -12.83
C GLU A 36 -32.32 37.46 -13.91
N ASN A 37 -31.92 36.21 -13.67
CA ASN A 37 -31.77 35.11 -14.64
C ASN A 37 -31.04 33.94 -13.99
N ASN A 38 -31.79 33.13 -13.23
CA ASN A 38 -31.34 31.81 -12.83
C ASN A 38 -31.74 30.79 -13.91
N PRO A 39 -30.78 30.02 -14.45
CA PRO A 39 -31.07 28.63 -14.71
C PRO A 39 -30.07 27.73 -13.96
N LEU A 40 -30.61 27.02 -12.97
CA LEU A 40 -30.37 25.60 -12.72
C LEU A 40 -28.93 25.09 -12.86
N ASN A 41 -28.25 24.97 -11.71
CA ASN A 41 -27.50 23.79 -11.26
C ASN A 41 -27.15 22.76 -12.38
N GLN A 42 -26.13 23.04 -13.18
CA GLN A 42 -25.62 22.06 -14.14
C GLN A 42 -24.82 20.98 -13.41
N LYS A 43 -25.34 19.76 -13.43
CA LYS A 43 -24.64 18.55 -12.98
C LYS A 43 -23.28 18.46 -13.72
N PRO A 44 -22.16 18.17 -13.03
CA PRO A 44 -20.86 18.10 -13.68
C PRO A 44 -20.90 17.11 -14.84
N GLN A 45 -20.56 17.56 -16.04
CA GLN A 45 -20.45 16.68 -17.21
C GLN A 45 -19.25 15.76 -17.04
N LEU A 46 -19.48 14.45 -17.17
CA LEU A 46 -18.41 13.46 -17.20
C LEU A 46 -17.55 13.70 -18.44
N ILE A 47 -16.24 13.78 -18.26
CA ILE A 47 -15.27 13.82 -19.35
C ILE A 47 -15.44 12.51 -20.16
N PRO A 48 -15.63 12.57 -21.48
CA PRO A 48 -15.73 11.36 -22.30
C PRO A 48 -14.48 10.50 -22.14
N ARG A 49 -14.66 9.18 -21.95
CA ARG A 49 -13.54 8.24 -21.97
C ARG A 49 -12.86 8.31 -23.34
N PRO A 50 -11.52 8.28 -23.42
CA PRO A 50 -10.83 8.09 -24.68
C PRO A 50 -11.35 6.81 -25.35
N GLU A 51 -11.69 6.89 -26.64
CA GLU A 51 -12.08 5.72 -27.40
C GLU A 51 -10.95 4.69 -27.40
N TYR A 52 -11.30 3.44 -27.11
CA TYR A 52 -10.39 2.30 -27.18
C TYR A 52 -9.86 2.16 -28.61
N ASN A 53 -8.55 2.35 -28.80
CA ASN A 53 -7.90 2.10 -30.08
C ASN A 53 -7.31 0.67 -30.10
N PRO A 54 -7.90 -0.28 -30.86
CA PRO A 54 -7.41 -1.65 -30.95
C PRO A 54 -6.04 -1.79 -31.67
N GLU A 55 -5.52 -0.74 -32.34
CA GLU A 55 -4.27 -0.83 -33.11
C GLU A 55 -2.98 -0.76 -32.26
N PHE A 56 -3.07 -0.52 -30.95
CA PHE A 56 -1.90 -0.47 -30.06
C PHE A 56 -1.48 -1.82 -29.45
N GLN A 57 -2.04 -2.95 -29.90
CA GLN A 57 -1.50 -4.27 -29.58
C GLN A 57 -0.39 -4.64 -30.58
N VAL A 58 0.85 -4.22 -30.27
CA VAL A 58 2.02 -4.80 -30.95
C VAL A 58 2.26 -6.19 -30.37
N ASN A 59 1.79 -7.18 -31.12
CA ASN A 59 1.92 -8.60 -30.84
C ASN A 59 3.39 -9.01 -30.65
N SER A 60 3.77 -9.38 -29.44
CA SER A 60 4.95 -10.23 -29.19
C SER A 60 4.47 -11.61 -28.79
N THR A 61 4.08 -12.40 -29.80
CA THR A 61 3.80 -13.82 -29.63
C THR A 61 4.29 -14.55 -30.87
N THR A 62 5.58 -14.91 -30.87
CA THR A 62 6.08 -15.98 -31.73
C THR A 62 6.10 -17.24 -30.88
N ILE A 63 5.00 -18.01 -30.93
CA ILE A 63 5.00 -19.40 -30.50
C ILE A 63 5.72 -20.19 -31.59
N ILE A 64 6.90 -20.73 -31.27
CA ILE A 64 7.55 -21.74 -32.11
C ILE A 64 7.00 -23.09 -31.65
N THR A 65 5.95 -23.57 -32.32
CA THR A 65 5.57 -24.99 -32.31
C THR A 65 6.50 -25.73 -33.25
N SER A 66 7.28 -26.65 -32.70
CA SER A 66 8.05 -27.64 -33.44
C SER A 66 7.11 -28.68 -34.05
N THR A 67 6.91 -28.61 -35.36
CA THR A 67 6.48 -29.76 -36.17
C THR A 67 7.48 -29.97 -37.28
N THR A 68 8.11 -31.14 -37.23
CA THR A 68 8.96 -31.75 -38.25
C THR A 68 8.28 -31.75 -39.62
N GLU A 69 8.89 -31.06 -40.57
CA GLU A 69 8.83 -31.42 -41.99
C GLU A 69 10.24 -31.39 -42.58
N ILE A 70 10.60 -32.50 -43.20
CA ILE A 70 11.85 -32.72 -43.92
C ILE A 70 11.75 -31.95 -45.24
N ASN A 71 12.67 -31.01 -45.49
CA ASN A 71 12.99 -30.62 -46.87
C ASN A 71 14.43 -30.13 -47.02
N HIS A 72 15.03 -30.55 -48.13
CA HIS A 72 16.42 -30.39 -48.53
C HIS A 72 16.85 -28.94 -48.79
N ASN A 73 18.15 -28.71 -48.61
CA ASN A 73 18.99 -27.66 -49.19
C ASN A 73 18.78 -26.21 -48.71
N ASN A 74 19.64 -25.76 -47.78
CA ASN A 74 20.56 -24.64 -48.03
C ASN A 74 21.50 -24.42 -46.84
N HIS A 75 22.80 -24.48 -47.12
CA HIS A 75 23.86 -24.05 -46.21
C HIS A 75 23.86 -22.52 -46.10
N HIS A 76 23.26 -21.98 -45.05
CA HIS A 76 23.61 -20.64 -44.56
C HIS A 76 23.85 -20.72 -43.06
N SER A 77 25.13 -20.65 -42.69
CA SER A 77 25.58 -20.54 -41.31
C SER A 77 25.15 -19.21 -40.71
N TYR A 78 24.01 -19.19 -40.02
CA TYR A 78 23.67 -18.12 -39.09
C TYR A 78 24.36 -18.40 -37.76
N HIS A 79 25.48 -17.72 -37.51
CA HIS A 79 26.03 -17.56 -36.16
C HIS A 79 25.04 -16.73 -35.33
N ASN A 80 24.11 -17.40 -34.65
CA ASN A 80 23.27 -16.75 -33.64
C ASN A 80 24.08 -16.58 -32.35
N ASN A 81 24.69 -15.40 -32.22
CA ASN A 81 25.10 -14.86 -30.92
C ASN A 81 23.86 -14.48 -30.12
N HIS A 82 23.20 -15.46 -29.48
CA HIS A 82 22.27 -15.19 -28.39
C HIS A 82 23.05 -15.17 -27.08
N GLN A 83 23.66 -14.02 -26.76
CA GLN A 83 23.93 -13.69 -25.36
C GLN A 83 22.57 -13.56 -24.68
N ILE A 84 22.10 -14.62 -24.04
CA ILE A 84 20.96 -14.53 -23.13
C ILE A 84 21.39 -13.58 -22.01
N ASN A 85 20.77 -12.39 -21.98
CA ASN A 85 20.91 -11.46 -20.87
C ASN A 85 20.47 -12.18 -19.60
N SER A 86 21.43 -12.55 -18.77
CA SER A 86 21.22 -13.28 -17.49
C SER A 86 20.24 -12.57 -16.54
N HIS A 87 20.04 -11.26 -16.72
CA HIS A 87 19.06 -10.46 -15.98
C HIS A 87 17.60 -10.79 -16.31
N ARG A 88 17.31 -11.43 -17.46
CA ARG A 88 15.97 -11.90 -17.82
C ARG A 88 15.60 -13.27 -17.22
N LEU A 89 16.50 -13.91 -16.45
CA LEU A 89 16.27 -15.24 -15.88
C LEU A 89 15.71 -15.22 -14.46
N ARG A 90 15.75 -14.07 -13.77
CA ARG A 90 15.23 -13.93 -12.40
C ARG A 90 13.89 -13.20 -12.44
N ASP A 91 12.89 -13.75 -11.77
CA ASP A 91 11.63 -13.06 -11.62
C ASP A 91 11.84 -11.77 -10.81
N ARG A 92 11.18 -10.71 -11.26
CA ARG A 92 11.22 -9.40 -10.64
C ARG A 92 10.20 -9.34 -9.51
N ILE A 93 10.61 -8.91 -8.33
CA ILE A 93 9.76 -8.89 -7.14
C ILE A 93 9.61 -7.48 -6.58
N SER A 94 8.40 -7.13 -6.13
CA SER A 94 8.14 -5.93 -5.34
C SER A 94 7.51 -6.27 -3.99
N ILE A 95 7.91 -5.55 -2.95
CA ILE A 95 7.45 -5.74 -1.56
C ILE A 95 6.64 -4.53 -1.14
N PHE A 96 5.47 -4.75 -0.55
CA PHE A 96 4.59 -3.71 -0.01
C PHE A 96 4.29 -4.03 1.45
N VAL A 97 4.75 -3.17 2.36
CA VAL A 97 4.61 -3.36 3.81
C VAL A 97 3.59 -2.41 4.40
N ASP A 98 2.44 -2.96 4.81
CA ASP A 98 1.49 -2.25 5.67
C ASP A 98 2.04 -2.23 7.09
N GLY A 99 2.73 -1.15 7.45
CA GLY A 99 3.41 -1.02 8.73
C GLY A 99 2.45 -1.05 9.93
N ASN A 100 1.21 -0.57 9.77
CA ASN A 100 0.24 -0.60 10.84
C ASN A 100 -0.27 -2.03 11.08
N ASN A 101 -0.64 -2.76 10.02
CA ASN A 101 -1.07 -4.14 10.14
C ASN A 101 0.06 -5.04 10.68
N MET A 102 1.28 -4.87 10.16
CA MET A 102 2.46 -5.60 10.62
C MET A 102 2.87 -5.26 12.05
N PHE A 103 2.65 -4.03 12.53
CA PHE A 103 2.90 -3.69 13.93
C PHE A 103 2.03 -4.53 14.87
N TYR A 104 0.73 -4.64 14.60
CA TYR A 104 -0.16 -5.47 15.41
C TYR A 104 0.15 -6.98 15.26
N ALA A 105 0.50 -7.43 14.06
CA ALA A 105 0.90 -8.82 13.81
C ALA A 105 2.15 -9.22 14.61
N GLN A 106 3.17 -8.37 14.63
CA GLN A 106 4.39 -8.55 15.42
C GLN A 106 4.13 -8.51 16.92
N GLN A 107 3.27 -7.58 17.39
CA GLN A 107 2.87 -7.56 18.80
C GLN A 107 2.15 -8.85 19.23
N LYS A 108 1.25 -9.39 18.40
CA LYS A 108 0.59 -10.67 18.67
C LYS A 108 1.60 -11.81 18.78
N ASN A 109 2.59 -11.84 17.89
CA ASN A 109 3.61 -12.90 17.87
C ASN A 109 4.67 -12.73 18.96
N GLY A 110 4.82 -11.54 19.53
CA GLY A 110 5.83 -11.24 20.56
C GLY A 110 7.24 -11.06 20.02
N TRP A 111 7.41 -10.79 18.71
CA TRP A 111 8.70 -10.53 18.08
C TRP A 111 8.56 -9.59 16.89
N PHE A 112 9.63 -8.88 16.55
CA PHE A 112 9.68 -7.94 15.44
C PHE A 112 10.67 -8.42 14.37
N PHE A 113 10.35 -8.23 13.09
CA PHE A 113 11.27 -8.52 12.00
C PHE A 113 12.24 -7.35 11.75
N ASP A 114 13.41 -7.68 11.21
CA ASP A 114 14.38 -6.72 10.70
C ASP A 114 14.06 -6.39 9.24
N PRO A 115 13.74 -5.14 8.89
CA PRO A 115 13.42 -4.75 7.51
C PRO A 115 14.51 -5.08 6.48
N ARG A 116 15.78 -5.14 6.89
CA ARG A 116 16.88 -5.56 6.01
C ARG A 116 16.75 -7.04 5.65
N LYS A 117 16.52 -7.89 6.67
CA LYS A 117 16.39 -9.33 6.47
C LYS A 117 15.16 -9.69 5.64
N VAL A 118 14.12 -8.87 5.66
CA VAL A 118 12.98 -9.01 4.74
C VAL A 118 13.43 -8.82 3.28
N ILE A 119 14.22 -7.78 2.99
CA ILE A 119 14.80 -7.59 1.65
C ILE A 119 15.67 -8.79 1.28
N ASP A 120 16.59 -9.21 2.17
CA ASP A 120 17.53 -10.29 1.90
C ASP A 120 16.81 -11.62 1.59
N TYR A 121 15.82 -11.98 2.42
CA TYR A 121 15.02 -13.19 2.27
C TYR A 121 14.27 -13.25 0.94
N PHE A 122 13.68 -12.13 0.50
CA PHE A 122 12.87 -12.08 -0.72
C PHE A 122 13.65 -11.71 -1.98
N SER A 123 14.92 -11.32 -1.90
CA SER A 123 15.73 -10.94 -3.06
C SER A 123 16.75 -12.03 -3.40
N GLU A 124 17.93 -11.98 -2.77
CA GLU A 124 19.08 -12.76 -3.18
C GLU A 124 19.03 -14.21 -2.67
N GLU A 125 18.51 -14.45 -1.46
CA GLU A 125 18.36 -15.81 -0.92
C GLU A 125 17.32 -16.64 -1.70
N SER A 126 16.34 -15.97 -2.29
CA SER A 126 15.25 -16.61 -3.06
C SER A 126 15.48 -16.61 -4.57
N GLY A 127 16.56 -15.99 -5.06
CA GLY A 127 16.88 -15.91 -6.49
C GLY A 127 16.03 -14.90 -7.28
N PHE A 128 15.34 -13.97 -6.62
CA PHE A 128 14.54 -12.92 -7.23
C PHE A 128 15.31 -11.61 -7.40
N MET A 129 14.91 -10.81 -8.37
CA MET A 129 15.43 -9.45 -8.54
C MET A 129 14.49 -8.46 -7.85
N LEU A 130 14.91 -7.87 -6.73
CA LEU A 130 14.13 -6.82 -6.06
C LEU A 130 14.06 -5.58 -6.95
N ILE A 131 12.85 -5.12 -7.24
CA ILE A 131 12.59 -3.90 -8.01
C ILE A 131 12.16 -2.77 -7.11
N ASN A 132 11.17 -3.01 -6.26
CA ASN A 132 10.66 -2.01 -5.32
C ASN A 132 10.45 -2.62 -3.93
N ALA A 133 10.69 -1.81 -2.90
CA ALA A 133 10.27 -2.11 -1.55
C ALA A 133 9.58 -0.85 -0.98
N PHE A 134 8.30 -0.95 -0.66
CA PHE A 134 7.50 0.13 -0.10
C PHE A 134 7.15 -0.14 1.35
N TRP A 135 7.17 0.91 2.17
CA TRP A 135 6.74 0.85 3.56
C TRP A 135 5.73 1.95 3.85
N TYR A 136 4.56 1.58 4.36
CA TYR A 136 3.45 2.48 4.64
C TYR A 136 3.27 2.60 6.14
N THR A 137 3.31 3.81 6.69
CA THR A 137 3.18 4.01 8.14
C THR A 137 2.42 5.28 8.52
N GLY A 138 1.54 5.16 9.51
CA GLY A 138 0.87 6.30 10.14
C GLY A 138 1.79 7.00 11.14
N LEU A 139 1.73 8.33 11.20
CA LEU A 139 2.54 9.13 12.13
C LEU A 139 1.67 9.95 13.07
N LYS A 140 2.00 10.00 14.36
CA LYS A 140 1.38 10.94 15.30
C LYS A 140 1.69 12.39 14.95
N ASP A 141 2.95 12.65 14.61
CA ASP A 141 3.45 13.94 14.15
C ASP A 141 4.65 13.75 13.22
N SER A 142 5.24 14.85 12.72
CA SER A 142 6.36 14.77 11.77
C SER A 142 7.66 14.20 12.35
N GLN A 143 7.81 14.17 13.68
CA GLN A 143 8.99 13.66 14.39
C GLN A 143 8.83 12.20 14.83
N ASP A 144 7.60 11.73 14.98
CA ASP A 144 7.27 10.36 15.40
C ASP A 144 8.07 9.32 14.63
N GLN A 145 8.82 8.43 15.28
CA GLN A 145 9.63 7.38 14.63
C GLN A 145 10.62 7.85 13.54
N ARG A 146 11.11 9.10 13.56
CA ARG A 146 12.04 9.61 12.53
C ARG A 146 13.24 8.70 12.28
N GLY A 147 13.94 8.27 13.33
CA GLY A 147 15.13 7.42 13.19
C GLY A 147 14.84 6.06 12.54
N PHE A 148 13.66 5.48 12.78
CA PHE A 148 13.24 4.24 12.12
C PHE A 148 12.98 4.46 10.63
N ARG A 149 12.31 5.55 10.26
CA ARG A 149 12.10 5.89 8.84
C ARG A 149 13.40 6.17 8.10
N ASP A 150 14.30 6.91 8.72
CA ASP A 150 15.60 7.22 8.11
C ASP A 150 16.39 5.92 7.87
N ALA A 151 16.31 4.97 8.81
CA ALA A 151 16.87 3.64 8.63
C ALA A 151 16.21 2.89 7.46
N LEU A 152 14.88 2.87 7.36
CA LEU A 152 14.16 2.25 6.21
C LEU A 152 14.59 2.86 4.87
N ILE A 153 14.71 4.18 4.78
CA ILE A 153 15.16 4.88 3.58
C ILE A 153 16.60 4.47 3.23
N SER A 154 17.49 4.39 4.23
CA SER A 154 18.88 3.95 4.02
C SER A 154 18.99 2.50 3.54
N LEU A 155 18.00 1.67 3.86
CA LEU A 155 17.89 0.29 3.39
C LEU A 155 17.34 0.17 1.95
N GLY A 156 16.85 1.27 1.37
CA GLY A 156 16.26 1.28 0.03
C GLY A 156 14.74 1.17 0.00
N TYR A 157 14.04 1.26 1.14
CA TYR A 157 12.58 1.35 1.12
C TYR A 157 12.11 2.74 0.68
N THR A 158 11.08 2.77 -0.16
CA THR A 158 10.25 3.97 -0.36
C THR A 158 9.24 4.06 0.78
N VAL A 159 9.43 5.03 1.67
CA VAL A 159 8.56 5.21 2.85
C VAL A 159 7.42 6.18 2.53
N ARG A 160 6.18 5.72 2.66
CA ARG A 160 4.95 6.51 2.54
C ARG A 160 4.38 6.77 3.93
N THR A 161 4.07 8.02 4.23
CA THR A 161 3.60 8.43 5.56
C THR A 161 2.31 9.21 5.51
N LYS A 162 1.46 9.06 6.53
CA LYS A 162 0.23 9.84 6.68
C LYS A 162 0.00 10.17 8.15
N ILE A 163 -0.35 11.42 8.44
CA ILE A 163 -0.65 11.84 9.81
C ILE A 163 -1.91 11.11 10.29
N LEU A 164 -1.86 10.57 11.51
CA LEU A 164 -2.98 9.92 12.18
C LEU A 164 -4.11 10.92 12.36
N LYS A 165 -5.33 10.52 11.99
CA LYS A 165 -6.53 11.28 12.26
C LYS A 165 -7.16 10.79 13.55
N GLU A 166 -7.55 11.72 14.41
CA GLU A 166 -8.34 11.43 15.59
C GLU A 166 -9.81 11.28 15.23
N TYR A 167 -10.39 10.18 15.67
CA TYR A 167 -11.81 9.88 15.56
C TYR A 167 -12.36 9.76 16.97
N TYR A 168 -13.35 10.58 17.28
CA TYR A 168 -14.13 10.45 18.50
C TYR A 168 -15.30 9.52 18.23
N ASP A 169 -15.45 8.49 19.04
CA ASP A 169 -16.60 7.61 19.01
C ASP A 169 -17.61 8.06 20.07
N ASP A 170 -18.69 8.70 19.62
CA ASP A 170 -19.79 9.19 20.47
C ASP A 170 -20.43 8.07 21.31
N SER A 171 -20.37 6.82 20.84
CA SER A 171 -21.00 5.68 21.50
C SER A 171 -20.16 5.09 22.63
N SER A 172 -18.84 5.06 22.47
CA SER A 172 -17.91 4.54 23.49
C SER A 172 -17.23 5.63 24.32
N GLY A 173 -17.35 6.90 23.91
CA GLY A 173 -16.68 8.05 24.52
C GLY A 173 -15.17 8.02 24.37
N ARG A 174 -14.63 7.22 23.43
CA ARG A 174 -13.19 7.00 23.26
C ARG A 174 -12.67 7.72 22.02
N PHE A 175 -11.45 8.24 22.14
CA PHE A 175 -10.67 8.69 20.99
C PHE A 175 -9.90 7.51 20.40
N SER A 176 -9.94 7.37 19.08
CA SER A 176 -9.10 6.44 18.33
C SER A 176 -8.30 7.21 17.29
N GLN A 177 -7.03 6.84 17.09
CA GLN A 177 -6.18 7.43 16.07
C GLN A 177 -5.98 6.41 14.96
N LYS A 178 -6.35 6.76 13.72
CA LYS A 178 -6.18 5.88 12.55
C LYS A 178 -5.62 6.66 11.37
N ALA A 179 -4.61 6.09 10.72
CA ALA A 179 -4.25 6.41 9.34
C ALA A 179 -4.43 5.13 8.54
N ASN A 180 -5.39 5.15 7.61
CA ASN A 180 -5.53 4.12 6.61
C ASN A 180 -4.69 4.57 5.38
N LEU A 181 -3.79 3.69 4.94
CA LEU A 181 -2.88 3.87 3.81
C LEU A 181 -3.19 2.87 2.68
N ASP A 182 -4.33 2.17 2.73
CA ASP A 182 -4.67 1.06 1.84
C ASP A 182 -4.83 1.55 0.40
N ILE A 183 -5.41 2.75 0.23
CA ILE A 183 -5.52 3.38 -1.10
C ILE A 183 -4.13 3.67 -1.65
N GLU A 184 -3.23 4.23 -0.85
CA GLU A 184 -1.86 4.53 -1.26
C GLU A 184 -1.08 3.25 -1.63
N ILE A 185 -1.27 2.17 -0.87
CA ILE A 185 -0.71 0.85 -1.17
C ILE A 185 -1.22 0.36 -2.54
N VAL A 186 -2.54 0.33 -2.73
CA VAL A 186 -3.16 -0.16 -3.97
C VAL A 186 -2.71 0.68 -5.17
N VAL A 187 -2.65 2.01 -5.04
CA VAL A 187 -2.20 2.91 -6.10
C VAL A 187 -0.74 2.62 -6.49
N ASP A 188 0.16 2.50 -5.52
CA ASP A 188 1.57 2.19 -5.79
C ASP A 188 1.74 0.78 -6.40
N MET A 189 0.96 -0.23 -5.96
CA MET A 189 0.95 -1.56 -6.56
C MET A 189 0.64 -1.50 -8.06
N PHE A 190 -0.43 -0.79 -8.45
CA PHE A 190 -0.84 -0.70 -9.85
C PHE A 190 0.05 0.23 -10.68
N ASN A 191 0.59 1.30 -10.11
CA ASN A 191 1.52 2.19 -10.80
C ASN A 191 2.84 1.50 -11.16
N THR A 192 3.23 0.47 -10.41
CA THR A 192 4.48 -0.26 -10.61
C THR A 192 4.28 -1.66 -11.18
N VAL A 193 3.04 -2.06 -11.52
CA VAL A 193 2.70 -3.45 -11.88
C VAL A 193 3.47 -4.00 -13.08
N ASP A 194 3.80 -3.17 -14.07
CA ASP A 194 4.56 -3.61 -15.25
C ASP A 194 6.06 -3.83 -14.94
N GLN A 195 6.50 -3.41 -13.75
CA GLN A 195 7.90 -3.49 -13.34
C GLN A 195 8.24 -4.79 -12.61
N TYR A 196 7.25 -5.55 -12.13
CA TYR A 196 7.46 -6.78 -11.39
C TYR A 196 6.58 -7.94 -11.89
N ASP A 197 7.06 -9.15 -11.68
CA ASP A 197 6.36 -10.39 -12.00
C ASP A 197 5.72 -11.00 -10.74
N ARG A 198 6.24 -10.63 -9.56
CA ARG A 198 5.81 -11.11 -8.24
C ARG A 198 5.62 -9.96 -7.28
N VAL A 199 4.62 -10.10 -6.41
CA VAL A 199 4.37 -9.16 -5.32
C VAL A 199 4.34 -9.89 -3.98
N VAL A 200 4.93 -9.25 -2.96
CA VAL A 200 4.81 -9.66 -1.56
C VAL A 200 4.07 -8.55 -0.81
N LEU A 201 2.84 -8.85 -0.38
CA LEU A 201 2.06 -7.97 0.48
C LEU A 201 2.20 -8.43 1.93
N PHE A 202 2.79 -7.59 2.76
CA PHE A 202 2.78 -7.75 4.22
C PHE A 202 1.54 -7.05 4.79
N SER A 203 0.40 -7.75 4.79
CA SER A 203 -0.84 -7.32 5.43
C SER A 203 -1.79 -8.52 5.58
N GLY A 204 -2.65 -8.48 6.60
CA GLY A 204 -3.78 -9.41 6.76
C GLY A 204 -5.13 -8.81 6.38
N ASP A 205 -5.19 -7.57 5.88
CA ASP A 205 -6.45 -6.83 5.71
C ASP A 205 -7.27 -7.30 4.49
N GLY A 206 -8.55 -7.61 4.72
CA GLY A 206 -9.49 -8.07 3.70
C GLY A 206 -9.75 -7.03 2.60
N ASP A 207 -9.58 -5.74 2.89
CA ASP A 207 -9.80 -4.65 1.93
C ASP A 207 -8.86 -4.74 0.70
N PHE A 208 -7.77 -5.52 0.78
CA PHE A 208 -6.88 -5.78 -0.36
C PHE A 208 -7.36 -6.89 -1.30
N GLU A 209 -8.40 -7.67 -0.97
CA GLU A 209 -8.90 -8.80 -1.78
C GLU A 209 -9.06 -8.39 -3.26
N ARG A 210 -9.80 -7.31 -3.50
CA ARG A 210 -10.10 -6.87 -4.86
C ARG A 210 -8.86 -6.42 -5.63
N ALA A 211 -7.89 -5.80 -4.95
CA ALA A 211 -6.63 -5.39 -5.55
C ALA A 211 -5.80 -6.63 -5.96
N ILE A 212 -5.72 -7.63 -5.08
CA ILE A 212 -5.02 -8.89 -5.35
C ILE A 212 -5.63 -9.64 -6.54
N GLU A 213 -6.95 -9.76 -6.62
CA GLU A 213 -7.60 -10.38 -7.77
C GLU A 213 -7.27 -9.68 -9.10
N LEU A 214 -7.25 -8.34 -9.09
CA LEU A 214 -6.95 -7.55 -10.27
C LEU A 214 -5.46 -7.66 -10.66
N LEU A 215 -4.53 -7.70 -9.70
CA LEU A 215 -3.11 -7.99 -9.98
C LEU A 215 -2.93 -9.38 -10.59
N ARG A 216 -3.69 -10.39 -10.14
CA ARG A 216 -3.62 -11.74 -10.72
C ARG A 216 -4.02 -11.74 -12.20
N SER A 217 -5.03 -10.94 -12.56
CA SER A 217 -5.44 -10.77 -13.97
C SER A 217 -4.36 -10.10 -14.84
N LYS A 218 -3.35 -9.48 -14.23
CA LYS A 218 -2.16 -8.91 -14.87
C LYS A 218 -0.96 -9.85 -14.88
N ASN A 219 -1.17 -11.15 -14.65
CA ASN A 219 -0.12 -12.17 -14.62
C ASN A 219 0.94 -11.93 -13.52
N THR A 220 0.57 -11.25 -12.43
CA THR A 220 1.40 -11.11 -11.24
C THR A 220 1.16 -12.30 -10.31
N HIS A 221 2.22 -12.91 -9.78
CA HIS A 221 2.12 -13.88 -8.69
C HIS A 221 2.07 -13.17 -7.33
N ILE A 222 1.07 -13.48 -6.51
CA ILE A 222 0.84 -12.82 -5.24
C ILE A 222 1.23 -13.73 -4.07
N THR A 223 2.14 -13.23 -3.23
CA THR A 223 2.38 -13.76 -1.89
C THR A 223 1.85 -12.78 -0.84
N VAL A 224 1.02 -13.26 0.08
CA VAL A 224 0.59 -12.50 1.26
C VAL A 224 1.31 -13.05 2.49
N VAL A 225 1.96 -12.16 3.23
CA VAL A 225 2.62 -12.44 4.51
C VAL A 225 1.81 -11.79 5.62
N SER A 226 1.37 -12.59 6.59
CA SER A 226 0.63 -12.12 7.77
C SER A 226 0.75 -13.12 8.91
N THR A 227 0.01 -12.96 10.00
CA THR A 227 -0.05 -13.91 11.12
C THR A 227 -1.36 -14.70 11.07
N ASP A 228 -1.34 -15.98 11.40
CA ASP A 228 -2.52 -16.84 11.45
C ASP A 228 -3.53 -16.28 12.46
N GLY A 229 -4.81 -16.31 12.07
CA GLY A 229 -5.89 -15.62 12.77
C GLY A 229 -5.79 -14.08 12.75
N MET A 230 -4.91 -13.48 11.93
CA MET A 230 -4.92 -12.04 11.60
C MET A 230 -5.06 -11.76 10.10
N ILE A 231 -5.13 -12.79 9.27
CA ILE A 231 -5.47 -12.67 7.85
C ILE A 231 -6.98 -12.86 7.62
N ALA A 232 -7.60 -11.97 6.85
CA ALA A 232 -8.98 -12.10 6.40
C ALA A 232 -9.16 -13.32 5.49
N ARG A 233 -10.30 -14.02 5.60
CA ARG A 233 -10.54 -15.29 4.90
C ARG A 233 -10.58 -15.09 3.39
N GLU A 234 -11.20 -14.02 2.95
CA GLU A 234 -11.33 -13.56 1.57
C GLU A 234 -9.97 -13.25 0.95
N LEU A 235 -9.11 -12.50 1.65
CA LEU A 235 -7.74 -12.25 1.20
C LEU A 235 -6.94 -13.55 1.08
N ARG A 236 -7.06 -14.44 2.08
CA ARG A 236 -6.40 -15.75 2.05
C ARG A 236 -6.88 -16.63 0.88
N ASN A 237 -8.15 -16.55 0.54
CA ASN A 237 -8.73 -17.26 -0.61
C ASN A 237 -8.27 -16.65 -1.95
N ALA A 238 -8.04 -15.34 -1.99
CA ALA A 238 -7.63 -14.62 -3.19
C ALA A 238 -6.10 -14.58 -3.43
N THR A 239 -5.25 -14.96 -2.47
CA THR A 239 -3.80 -14.96 -2.69
C THR A 239 -3.33 -16.28 -3.34
N ASP A 240 -2.29 -16.24 -4.18
CA ASP A 240 -1.70 -17.47 -4.73
C ASP A 240 -0.90 -18.23 -3.67
N ARG A 241 -0.26 -17.48 -2.77
CA ARG A 241 0.51 -18.04 -1.65
C ARG A 241 0.31 -17.22 -0.39
N TYR A 242 -0.11 -17.90 0.66
CA TYR A 242 -0.05 -17.37 2.02
C TYR A 242 1.23 -17.86 2.71
N MET A 243 1.88 -16.98 3.47
CA MET A 243 2.97 -17.29 4.38
C MET A 243 2.65 -16.74 5.77
N ASP A 244 2.71 -17.61 6.78
CA ASP A 244 2.64 -17.15 8.17
C ASP A 244 3.99 -16.51 8.58
N LEU A 245 3.94 -15.36 9.24
CA LEU A 245 5.13 -14.66 9.75
C LEU A 245 6.04 -15.57 10.59
N ASN A 246 5.48 -16.47 11.38
CA ASN A 246 6.23 -17.39 12.23
C ASN A 246 6.94 -18.48 11.44
N GLU A 247 6.49 -18.83 10.23
CA GLU A 247 7.19 -19.79 9.35
C GLU A 247 8.56 -19.25 8.92
N ILE A 248 8.68 -17.93 8.77
CA ILE A 248 9.90 -17.25 8.30
C ILE A 248 10.68 -16.54 9.42
N ARG A 249 10.21 -16.63 10.67
CA ARG A 249 10.81 -15.97 11.84
C ARG A 249 12.31 -16.17 11.94
N ASN A 250 12.78 -17.41 11.78
CA ASN A 250 14.20 -17.74 11.92
C ASN A 250 15.09 -16.98 10.93
N CYS A 251 14.54 -16.59 9.78
CA CYS A 251 15.23 -15.84 8.74
C CYS A 251 15.14 -14.33 8.97
N ILE A 252 13.99 -13.81 9.39
CA ILE A 252 13.73 -12.36 9.38
C ILE A 252 13.67 -11.68 10.75
N GLU A 253 13.67 -12.41 11.87
CA GLU A 253 13.57 -11.82 13.20
C GLU A 253 14.74 -10.86 13.51
N LYS A 254 14.40 -9.71 14.06
CA LYS A 254 15.37 -8.78 14.64
C LYS A 254 15.92 -9.41 15.91
N ARG A 255 17.21 -9.75 15.89
CA ARG A 255 17.93 -10.23 17.07
C ARG A 255 18.66 -9.05 17.68
N ASP A 256 18.54 -8.89 18.98
CA ASP A 256 19.38 -7.95 19.72
C ASP A 256 20.83 -8.46 19.62
N TYR A 257 21.71 -7.64 19.05
CA TYR A 257 23.16 -7.85 19.02
C TYR A 257 23.82 -6.97 20.08
#